data_AF-A0A2A6B947-F1
#
_entry.id   AF-A0A2A6B947-F1
#
_cell.length_a   1.000
_cell.length_b   1.000
_cell.length_c   1.000
_cell.angle_alpha   90.00
_cell.angle_beta   90.00
_cell.angle_gamma   90.00
#
_symmetry.space_group_name_H-M   'P 1'
#
loop_
_entity.id
_entity.type
_entity.pdbx_description
1 polymer ?
#
loop_
_entity_poly.entity_id
_entity_poly.type
_entity_poly.pdbx_seq_one_letter_code
_entity_poly.pdbx_strand_id
1 'polypeptide(L)'
;MCEVVSTCPDPLPVPPEEFPPPWKAGGPPKKSSYGKFDWFACAKYLVGKWEAGSKTFTSGESFYCNTTTNKWIRKVDSLEMPPFLSCVVQGAGQQNYCSIFMQQSESVKGALALYSGNEQFCPSGVSVIFANGTGIKNITCSENQLFIESDDGKEEAFVKKTAPTLKCGIPNKPPPAHTEQGGDDNHEVPSACPIPPEVPIDQYPSPWIKVGDFVKSNDGTYDYIYCPDGYIGQLGYGSKAFSFGHAYKCDEATKKWVHHSDNYAAPEFLSCGAVPEGLQNIVHCGVRDRQPNGVVGFIALYPGNEQYCKLGETLQYANGTAIRSLKCSAWGLAIEADDGIRYNTLHPTLECAKINTTKD
;
A
#
# COMPACT_ATOMS: atom_id res chain seq x y z
N MET A 1 -31.10 -16.51 19.74
CA MET A 1 -30.73 -15.87 18.47
C MET A 1 -29.22 -16.01 18.34
N CYS A 2 -28.72 -16.65 17.28
CA CYS A 2 -27.28 -16.65 17.01
C CYS A 2 -26.94 -15.27 16.42
N GLU A 3 -26.09 -14.50 17.10
CA GLU A 3 -25.52 -13.29 16.51
C GLU A 3 -24.68 -13.71 15.30
N VAL A 4 -25.10 -13.28 14.11
CA VAL A 4 -24.27 -13.39 12.91
C VAL A 4 -23.15 -12.38 13.10
N VAL A 5 -21.95 -12.85 13.37
CA VAL A 5 -20.75 -12.02 13.45
C VAL A 5 -20.33 -11.68 12.03
N SER A 6 -20.34 -10.39 11.68
CA SER A 6 -19.84 -9.90 10.39
C SER A 6 -18.39 -10.32 10.18
N THR A 7 -18.09 -10.92 9.03
CA THR A 7 -16.71 -11.32 8.68
C THR A 7 -15.87 -10.15 8.16
N CYS A 8 -16.49 -9.07 7.68
CA CYS A 8 -15.75 -7.90 7.24
C CYS A 8 -15.24 -7.09 8.45
N PRO A 9 -13.97 -6.64 8.43
CA PRO A 9 -13.40 -5.81 9.48
C PRO A 9 -14.11 -4.45 9.55
N ASP A 10 -14.19 -3.88 10.75
CA ASP A 10 -14.68 -2.52 10.92
C ASP A 10 -13.72 -1.51 10.27
N PRO A 11 -14.23 -0.53 9.50
CA PRO A 11 -13.39 0.58 9.08
C PRO A 11 -12.92 1.39 10.29
N LEU A 12 -11.74 1.97 10.16
CA LEU A 12 -11.25 2.94 11.12
C LEU A 12 -12.05 4.25 10.96
N PRO A 13 -12.38 4.96 12.06
CA PRO A 13 -13.05 6.25 11.93
C PRO A 13 -12.11 7.28 11.30
N VAL A 14 -12.64 8.10 10.41
CA VAL A 14 -11.96 9.33 9.95
C VAL A 14 -12.02 10.36 11.09
N PRO A 15 -10.90 10.99 11.49
CA PRO A 15 -10.88 12.03 12.52
C PRO A 15 -11.77 13.24 12.15
N PRO A 16 -12.61 13.77 13.06
CA PRO A 16 -13.53 14.87 12.75
C PRO A 16 -12.87 16.15 12.22
N GLU A 17 -11.65 16.43 12.65
CA GLU A 17 -10.83 17.56 12.19
C GLU A 17 -10.40 17.46 10.71
N GLU A 18 -10.48 16.28 10.12
CA GLU A 18 -10.19 16.03 8.70
C GLU A 18 -11.43 16.06 7.81
N PHE A 19 -12.62 16.26 8.38
CA PHE A 19 -13.85 16.32 7.58
C PHE A 19 -13.81 17.55 6.67
N PRO A 20 -14.16 17.41 5.37
CA PRO A 20 -14.28 18.58 4.52
C PRO A 20 -15.42 19.46 5.03
N PRO A 21 -15.29 20.79 5.08
CA PRO A 21 -16.45 21.65 5.31
C PRO A 21 -17.54 21.38 4.25
N PRO A 22 -18.84 21.34 4.61
CA PRO A 22 -19.44 21.66 5.90
C PRO A 22 -19.76 20.42 6.78
N TRP A 23 -19.05 19.30 6.61
CA TRP A 23 -19.42 18.03 7.24
C TRP A 23 -19.11 17.98 8.74
N LYS A 24 -19.99 17.31 9.49
CA LYS A 24 -19.86 17.05 10.93
C LYS A 24 -20.15 15.58 11.22
N ALA A 25 -19.67 15.07 12.36
CA ALA A 25 -19.93 13.69 12.78
C ALA A 25 -21.44 13.40 12.84
N GLY A 26 -21.86 12.32 12.18
CA GLY A 26 -23.26 11.92 12.02
C GLY A 26 -23.72 10.81 12.95
N GLY A 27 -22.95 10.51 13.99
CA GLY A 27 -23.11 9.34 14.87
C GLY A 27 -22.34 8.11 14.38
N PRO A 28 -22.39 7.00 15.12
CA PRO A 28 -21.73 5.76 14.71
C PRO A 28 -22.42 5.14 13.48
N PRO A 29 -21.68 4.44 12.62
CA PRO A 29 -22.27 3.65 11.55
C PRO A 29 -23.19 2.58 12.10
N LYS A 30 -24.33 2.38 11.42
CA LYS A 30 -25.25 1.31 11.78
C LYS A 30 -24.86 0.08 10.98
N LYS A 31 -24.44 -0.95 11.70
CA LYS A 31 -24.44 -2.31 11.17
C LYS A 31 -25.85 -2.86 11.24
N SER A 32 -26.39 -3.28 10.11
CA SER A 32 -27.65 -4.01 10.08
C SER A 32 -27.47 -5.32 9.32
N SER A 33 -27.94 -6.40 9.94
CA SER A 33 -28.02 -7.72 9.34
C SER A 33 -29.42 -7.89 8.75
N TYR A 34 -29.62 -7.41 7.51
CA TYR A 34 -30.85 -7.64 6.77
C TYR A 34 -30.71 -8.93 5.94
N GLY A 35 -30.96 -10.07 6.58
CA GLY A 35 -30.88 -11.39 5.95
C GLY A 35 -29.45 -11.91 5.83
N LYS A 36 -29.00 -12.23 4.60
CA LYS A 36 -27.67 -12.83 4.32
C LYS A 36 -26.52 -11.83 4.20
N PHE A 37 -26.80 -10.53 4.32
CA PHE A 37 -25.81 -9.48 4.08
C PHE A 37 -25.71 -8.56 5.28
N ASP A 38 -24.49 -8.31 5.73
CA ASP A 38 -24.18 -7.22 6.64
C ASP A 38 -24.04 -5.92 5.86
N TRP A 39 -24.64 -4.87 6.38
CA TRP A 39 -24.61 -3.55 5.78
C TRP A 39 -23.88 -2.56 6.67
N PHE A 40 -23.03 -1.75 6.06
CA PHE A 40 -22.47 -0.54 6.64
C PHE A 40 -23.21 0.65 6.04
N ALA A 41 -24.06 1.29 6.85
CA ALA A 41 -24.89 2.40 6.41
C ALA A 41 -24.85 3.58 7.39
N CYS A 42 -24.87 4.78 6.82
CA CYS A 42 -25.07 6.02 7.53
C CYS A 42 -26.46 6.58 7.23
N ALA A 43 -27.00 7.39 8.15
CA ALA A 43 -28.32 7.98 7.96
C ALA A 43 -28.39 8.99 6.79
N LYS A 44 -27.23 9.57 6.40
CA LYS A 44 -27.14 10.62 5.38
C LYS A 44 -25.98 10.40 4.43
N TYR A 45 -24.74 10.57 4.89
CA TYR A 45 -23.55 10.53 4.05
C TYR A 45 -22.37 9.87 4.77
N LEU A 46 -21.36 9.55 3.98
CA LEU A 46 -20.11 8.95 4.42
C LEU A 46 -18.95 9.86 4.02
N VAL A 47 -17.98 10.04 4.92
CA VAL A 47 -16.65 10.58 4.61
C VAL A 47 -15.66 9.44 4.68
N GLY A 48 -14.85 9.26 3.63
CA GLY A 48 -13.79 8.25 3.59
C GLY A 48 -12.43 8.84 3.22
N LYS A 49 -11.37 8.10 3.52
CA LYS A 49 -9.99 8.35 3.04
C LYS A 49 -9.25 7.01 2.92
N TRP A 50 -8.32 6.90 1.97
CA TRP A 50 -7.66 5.61 1.70
C TRP A 50 -6.64 5.23 2.77
N GLU A 51 -5.95 6.21 3.33
CA GLU A 51 -4.94 6.02 4.38
C GLU A 51 -4.80 7.24 5.30
N ALA A 52 -3.99 7.10 6.35
CA ALA A 52 -3.55 8.24 7.14
C ALA A 52 -2.73 9.20 6.25
N GLY A 53 -3.12 10.48 6.21
CA GLY A 53 -2.46 11.50 5.39
C GLY A 53 -3.17 11.82 4.06
N SER A 54 -3.89 10.86 3.47
CA SER A 54 -4.71 11.11 2.28
C SER A 54 -5.88 12.05 2.58
N LYS A 55 -6.26 12.91 1.61
CA LYS A 55 -7.40 13.82 1.79
C LYS A 55 -8.73 13.07 1.74
N THR A 56 -9.71 13.61 2.47
CA THR A 56 -11.03 13.00 2.61
C THR A 56 -11.95 13.32 1.42
N PHE A 57 -12.81 12.37 1.08
CA PHE A 57 -13.87 12.51 0.06
C PHE A 57 -15.21 12.03 0.63
N THR A 58 -16.32 12.35 -0.05
CA THR A 58 -17.65 11.86 0.37
C THR A 58 -18.31 10.92 -0.63
N SER A 59 -19.14 10.03 -0.09
CA SER A 59 -20.03 9.10 -0.81
C SER A 59 -21.41 9.10 -0.16
N GLY A 60 -22.46 8.96 -0.95
CA GLY A 60 -23.86 8.94 -0.49
C GLY A 60 -24.46 7.55 -0.30
N GLU A 61 -23.68 6.49 -0.53
CA GLU A 61 -24.19 5.14 -0.72
C GLU A 61 -23.71 4.17 0.35
N SER A 62 -24.55 3.20 0.73
CA SER A 62 -24.22 2.15 1.69
C SER A 62 -23.32 1.05 1.09
N PHE A 63 -22.56 0.38 1.96
CA PHE A 63 -21.74 -0.76 1.61
C PHE A 63 -22.32 -2.05 2.20
N TYR A 64 -22.17 -3.16 1.50
CA TYR A 64 -22.47 -4.49 2.02
C TYR A 64 -21.18 -5.30 2.18
N CYS A 65 -21.12 -6.19 3.16
CA CYS A 65 -19.99 -7.08 3.33
C CYS A 65 -20.03 -8.20 2.27
N ASN A 66 -19.05 -8.22 1.37
CA ASN A 66 -18.79 -9.37 0.52
C ASN A 66 -17.99 -10.40 1.33
N THR A 67 -18.68 -11.45 1.77
CA THR A 67 -18.11 -12.51 2.61
C THR A 67 -17.09 -13.39 1.89
N THR A 68 -17.03 -13.35 0.56
CA THR A 68 -16.01 -14.09 -0.21
C THR A 68 -14.67 -13.36 -0.17
N THR A 69 -14.70 -12.03 -0.28
CA THR A 69 -13.48 -11.20 -0.28
C THR A 69 -13.16 -10.61 1.09
N ASN A 70 -14.08 -10.72 2.06
CA ASN A 70 -14.04 -10.01 3.34
C ASN A 70 -13.85 -8.49 3.17
N LYS A 71 -14.50 -7.91 2.14
CA LYS A 71 -14.45 -6.48 1.86
C LYS A 71 -15.83 -5.86 1.87
N TRP A 72 -15.91 -4.61 2.28
CA TRP A 72 -17.11 -3.80 2.14
C TRP A 72 -17.21 -3.27 0.70
N ILE A 73 -18.31 -3.55 0.02
CA ILE A 73 -18.51 -3.23 -1.39
C ILE A 73 -19.80 -2.42 -1.55
N ARG A 74 -19.74 -1.36 -2.34
CA ARG A 74 -20.91 -0.55 -2.66
C ARG A 74 -21.79 -1.31 -3.64
N LYS A 75 -23.07 -1.49 -3.30
CA LYS A 75 -23.98 -2.36 -4.09
C LYS A 75 -24.20 -1.87 -5.53
N VAL A 76 -24.22 -0.56 -5.75
CA VAL A 76 -24.62 0.01 -7.05
C VAL A 76 -23.56 -0.14 -8.13
N ASP A 77 -22.28 -0.16 -7.75
CA ASP A 77 -21.17 -0.07 -8.71
C ASP A 77 -19.94 -0.89 -8.32
N SER A 78 -20.07 -1.72 -7.30
CA SER A 78 -19.03 -2.60 -6.78
C SER A 78 -17.78 -1.87 -6.28
N LEU A 79 -17.85 -0.57 -5.99
CA LEU A 79 -16.73 0.18 -5.42
C LEU A 79 -16.37 -0.38 -4.04
N GLU A 80 -15.11 -0.77 -3.85
CA GLU A 80 -14.57 -1.18 -2.55
C GLU A 80 -14.48 0.04 -1.63
N MET A 81 -14.89 -0.18 -0.39
CA MET A 81 -14.87 0.82 0.66
C MET A 81 -13.43 1.18 1.06
N PRO A 82 -13.14 2.47 1.34
CA PRO A 82 -11.85 2.85 1.91
C PRO A 82 -11.67 2.29 3.34
N PRO A 83 -10.42 2.06 3.80
CA PRO A 83 -10.13 1.59 5.16
C PRO A 83 -10.59 2.54 6.26
N PHE A 84 -10.61 3.86 5.99
CA PHE A 84 -11.12 4.86 6.92
C PHE A 84 -12.48 5.37 6.46
N LEU A 85 -13.48 5.31 7.35
CA LEU A 85 -14.84 5.69 7.04
C LEU A 85 -15.59 6.19 8.27
N SER A 86 -16.23 7.35 8.16
CA SER A 86 -17.08 7.94 9.20
C SER A 86 -18.45 8.32 8.64
N CYS A 87 -19.50 8.15 9.44
CA CYS A 87 -20.78 8.75 9.13
C CYS A 87 -20.75 10.25 9.38
N VAL A 88 -21.30 11.01 8.45
CA VAL A 88 -21.40 12.45 8.57
C VAL A 88 -22.80 12.97 8.27
N VAL A 89 -23.09 14.13 8.85
CA VAL A 89 -24.25 14.96 8.53
C VAL A 89 -23.76 16.30 8.02
N GLN A 90 -24.54 16.88 7.11
CA GLN A 90 -24.24 18.19 6.55
C GLN A 90 -24.48 19.26 7.61
N GLY A 91 -23.49 20.10 7.90
CA GLY A 91 -23.64 21.31 8.69
C GLY A 91 -24.34 22.44 7.92
N ALA A 92 -24.42 23.62 8.53
CA ALA A 92 -24.87 24.82 7.84
C ALA A 92 -23.82 25.28 6.82
N GLY A 93 -24.22 25.52 5.57
CA GLY A 93 -23.35 26.01 4.49
C GLY A 93 -23.74 25.47 3.11
N GLN A 94 -23.41 26.23 2.06
CA GLN A 94 -23.58 25.81 0.68
C GLN A 94 -22.56 24.73 0.33
N GLN A 95 -23.02 23.66 -0.33
CA GLN A 95 -22.17 22.59 -0.81
C GLN A 95 -21.63 22.96 -2.19
N ASN A 96 -20.41 23.47 -2.23
CA ASN A 96 -19.65 23.46 -3.47
C ASN A 96 -18.75 22.23 -3.47
N TYR A 97 -19.08 21.25 -4.32
CA TYR A 97 -18.25 20.06 -4.52
C TYR A 97 -18.15 19.74 -6.00
N CYS A 98 -17.07 19.08 -6.34
CA CYS A 98 -16.81 18.58 -7.67
C CYS A 98 -17.10 17.09 -7.71
N SER A 99 -17.79 16.65 -8.75
CA SER A 99 -18.06 15.22 -8.94
C SER A 99 -16.96 14.59 -9.77
N ILE A 100 -16.50 13.41 -9.35
CA ILE A 100 -15.62 12.54 -10.12
C ILE A 100 -16.20 11.12 -10.16
N PHE A 101 -15.77 10.31 -11.12
CA PHE A 101 -15.91 8.86 -11.05
C PHE A 101 -14.57 8.25 -10.68
N MET A 102 -14.45 7.71 -9.46
CA MET A 102 -13.29 6.93 -9.03
C MET A 102 -13.32 5.55 -9.68
N GLN A 103 -12.27 5.19 -10.40
CA GLN A 103 -12.07 3.86 -10.96
C GLN A 103 -11.04 3.08 -10.12
N GLN A 104 -11.44 1.92 -9.61
CA GLN A 104 -10.56 1.00 -8.86
C GLN A 104 -10.07 -0.17 -9.72
N SER A 105 -10.85 -0.56 -10.73
CA SER A 105 -10.47 -1.53 -11.76
C SER A 105 -11.19 -1.20 -13.06
N GLU A 106 -10.84 -1.85 -14.18
CA GLU A 106 -11.46 -1.60 -15.50
C GLU A 106 -13.01 -1.65 -15.49
N SER A 107 -13.60 -2.49 -14.64
CA SER A 107 -15.05 -2.65 -14.54
C SER A 107 -15.69 -1.95 -13.34
N VAL A 108 -14.91 -1.43 -12.40
CA VAL A 108 -15.40 -0.86 -11.15
C VAL A 108 -15.12 0.64 -11.11
N LYS A 109 -16.19 1.42 -11.23
CA LYS A 109 -16.13 2.89 -11.12
C LYS A 109 -17.29 3.44 -10.32
N GLY A 110 -17.05 4.47 -9.53
CA GLY A 110 -18.04 4.99 -8.62
C GLY A 110 -17.99 6.50 -8.41
N ALA A 111 -19.14 7.14 -8.31
CA ALA A 111 -19.21 8.57 -8.06
C ALA A 111 -18.69 8.92 -6.66
N LEU A 112 -17.82 9.93 -6.58
CA LEU A 112 -17.35 10.58 -5.35
C LEU A 112 -17.52 12.10 -5.47
N ALA A 113 -17.61 12.77 -4.32
CA ALA A 113 -17.59 14.22 -4.22
C ALA A 113 -16.29 14.71 -3.59
N LEU A 114 -15.61 15.62 -4.30
CA LEU A 114 -14.39 16.31 -3.87
C LEU A 114 -14.71 17.73 -3.44
N TYR A 115 -14.02 18.19 -2.41
CA TYR A 115 -14.15 19.55 -1.87
C TYR A 115 -12.86 20.32 -2.14
N SER A 116 -12.97 21.65 -2.18
CA SER A 116 -11.81 22.52 -2.34
C SER A 116 -10.77 22.23 -1.25
N GLY A 117 -9.52 21.98 -1.64
CA GLY A 117 -8.41 21.62 -0.76
C GLY A 117 -8.27 20.11 -0.46
N ASN A 118 -9.19 19.29 -0.97
CA ASN A 118 -9.21 17.83 -0.78
C ASN A 118 -8.98 17.05 -2.08
N GLU A 119 -8.45 17.69 -3.11
CA GLU A 119 -8.29 17.09 -4.44
C GLU A 119 -7.22 15.98 -4.47
N GLN A 120 -6.26 16.01 -3.54
CA GLN A 120 -5.23 14.97 -3.34
C GLN A 120 -5.73 13.84 -2.44
N PHE A 121 -6.76 13.13 -2.90
CA PHE A 121 -7.40 12.06 -2.12
C PHE A 121 -6.67 10.72 -2.19
N CYS A 122 -5.70 10.54 -3.09
CA CYS A 122 -4.99 9.27 -3.25
C CYS A 122 -4.04 8.96 -2.09
N PRO A 123 -3.71 7.68 -1.85
CA PRO A 123 -2.62 7.28 -0.95
C PRO A 123 -1.28 7.92 -1.31
N SER A 124 -0.38 7.98 -0.35
CA SER A 124 1.00 8.45 -0.52
C SER A 124 1.72 7.62 -1.58
N GLY A 125 2.56 8.27 -2.38
CA GLY A 125 3.36 7.60 -3.42
C GLY A 125 2.58 7.09 -4.62
N VAL A 126 1.30 7.47 -4.77
CA VAL A 126 0.56 7.46 -6.03
C VAL A 126 -0.12 8.80 -6.23
N SER A 127 -0.45 9.14 -7.47
CA SER A 127 -1.11 10.39 -7.83
C SER A 127 -2.52 10.14 -8.34
N VAL A 128 -3.34 11.18 -8.29
CA VAL A 128 -4.60 11.19 -9.05
C VAL A 128 -4.22 11.25 -10.53
N ILE A 129 -4.73 10.31 -11.33
CA ILE A 129 -4.52 10.27 -12.78
C ILE A 129 -5.85 10.01 -13.49
N PHE A 130 -5.91 10.30 -14.78
CA PHE A 130 -7.06 9.89 -15.58
C PHE A 130 -7.14 8.37 -15.69
N ALA A 131 -8.36 7.84 -15.90
CA ALA A 131 -8.59 6.41 -16.12
C ALA A 131 -7.68 5.78 -17.20
N ASN A 132 -7.40 6.54 -18.27
CA ASN A 132 -6.52 6.13 -19.37
C ASN A 132 -5.02 6.14 -19.03
N GLY A 133 -4.65 6.50 -17.79
CA GLY A 133 -3.27 6.55 -17.31
C GLY A 133 -2.55 7.87 -17.56
N THR A 134 -3.21 8.88 -18.15
CA THR A 134 -2.65 10.23 -18.33
C THR A 134 -2.45 10.87 -16.97
N GLY A 135 -1.24 11.37 -16.71
CA GLY A 135 -0.90 12.04 -15.47
C GLY A 135 -1.58 13.41 -15.32
N ILE A 136 -1.80 13.80 -14.07
CA ILE A 136 -2.42 15.06 -13.70
C ILE A 136 -1.41 15.86 -12.87
N LYS A 137 -1.06 17.04 -13.37
CA LYS A 137 -0.16 17.97 -12.72
C LYS A 137 -0.87 18.76 -11.64
N ASN A 138 -2.08 19.25 -11.93
CA ASN A 138 -2.89 20.00 -10.98
C ASN A 138 -4.37 19.64 -11.08
N ILE A 139 -5.05 19.60 -9.94
CA ILE A 139 -6.49 19.37 -9.84
C ILE A 139 -7.04 20.33 -8.80
N THR A 140 -8.06 21.11 -9.16
CA THR A 140 -8.64 22.14 -8.29
C THR A 140 -10.16 22.10 -8.37
N CYS A 141 -10.83 22.09 -7.23
CA CYS A 141 -12.28 22.18 -7.16
C CYS A 141 -12.73 23.59 -6.76
N SER A 142 -13.50 24.26 -7.62
CA SER A 142 -14.05 25.59 -7.36
C SER A 142 -15.49 25.70 -7.86
N GLU A 143 -16.41 26.23 -7.04
CA GLU A 143 -17.79 26.56 -7.43
C GLU A 143 -18.61 25.45 -8.14
N ASN A 144 -18.27 24.17 -7.89
CA ASN A 144 -18.81 22.94 -8.54
C ASN A 144 -18.22 22.60 -9.92
N GLN A 145 -17.12 23.23 -10.30
CA GLN A 145 -16.34 22.93 -11.48
C GLN A 145 -14.97 22.38 -11.06
N LEU A 146 -14.59 21.24 -11.64
CA LEU A 146 -13.29 20.63 -11.45
C LEU A 146 -12.37 21.09 -12.58
N PHE A 147 -11.26 21.73 -12.24
CA PHE A 147 -10.21 22.10 -13.18
C PHE A 147 -9.09 21.08 -13.07
N ILE A 148 -8.64 20.53 -14.19
CA ILE A 148 -7.54 19.59 -14.26
C ILE A 148 -6.54 20.10 -15.29
N GLU A 149 -5.28 20.24 -14.87
CA GLU A 149 -4.12 20.45 -15.75
C GLU A 149 -3.39 19.10 -15.85
N SER A 150 -3.34 18.49 -17.03
CA SER A 150 -2.55 17.28 -17.25
C SER A 150 -1.05 17.57 -17.34
N ASP A 151 -0.23 16.53 -17.25
CA ASP A 151 1.24 16.67 -17.30
C ASP A 151 1.77 17.28 -18.62
N ASP A 152 0.98 17.21 -19.70
CA ASP A 152 1.26 17.86 -20.98
C ASP A 152 0.88 19.35 -21.01
N GLY A 153 0.37 19.90 -19.91
CA GLY A 153 -0.06 21.29 -19.77
C GLY A 153 -1.45 21.58 -20.33
N LYS A 154 -2.21 20.56 -20.79
CA LYS A 154 -3.59 20.76 -21.23
C LYS A 154 -4.50 21.00 -20.02
N GLU A 155 -5.26 22.07 -20.06
CA GLU A 155 -6.26 22.40 -19.05
C GLU A 155 -7.67 22.00 -19.51
N GLU A 156 -8.40 21.30 -18.64
CA GLU A 156 -9.80 20.92 -18.86
C GLU A 156 -10.66 21.25 -17.64
N ALA A 157 -11.89 21.69 -17.90
CA ALA A 157 -12.85 22.01 -16.87
C ALA A 157 -14.08 21.10 -16.96
N PHE A 158 -14.44 20.47 -15.85
CA PHE A 158 -15.51 19.50 -15.77
C PHE A 158 -16.61 19.96 -14.82
N VAL A 159 -17.86 19.87 -15.27
CA VAL A 159 -19.04 20.09 -14.43
C VAL A 159 -19.61 18.74 -13.98
N LYS A 160 -20.51 18.74 -13.01
CA LYS A 160 -21.15 17.51 -12.49
C LYS A 160 -21.68 16.55 -13.56
N LYS A 161 -22.23 17.07 -14.67
CA LYS A 161 -22.75 16.24 -15.79
C LYS A 161 -21.66 15.57 -16.62
N THR A 162 -20.45 16.12 -16.61
CA THR A 162 -19.30 15.67 -17.39
C THR A 162 -18.14 15.28 -16.46
N ALA A 163 -18.44 14.78 -15.26
CA ALA A 163 -17.45 14.39 -14.28
C ALA A 163 -16.41 13.42 -14.89
N PRO A 164 -15.10 13.67 -14.71
CA PRO A 164 -14.08 12.81 -15.29
C PRO A 164 -13.98 11.49 -14.52
N THR A 165 -13.50 10.45 -15.21
CA THR A 165 -13.11 9.20 -14.55
C THR A 165 -11.63 9.25 -14.17
N LEU A 166 -11.36 9.19 -12.88
CA LEU A 166 -10.03 9.28 -12.28
C LEU A 166 -9.70 7.98 -11.54
N LYS A 167 -8.42 7.68 -11.38
CA LYS A 167 -7.92 6.59 -10.54
C LYS A 167 -6.70 7.04 -9.75
N CYS A 168 -6.35 6.30 -8.72
CA CYS A 168 -5.05 6.45 -8.07
C CYS A 168 -4.03 5.55 -8.77
N GLY A 169 -2.90 6.10 -9.17
CA GLY A 169 -1.85 5.35 -9.83
C GLY A 169 -0.60 6.17 -10.07
N ILE A 170 0.41 5.54 -10.65
CA ILE A 170 1.61 6.21 -11.12
C ILE A 170 1.30 6.70 -12.55
N PRO A 171 1.52 7.98 -12.87
CA PRO A 171 1.40 8.46 -14.24
C PRO A 171 2.18 7.57 -15.20
N ASN A 172 1.59 7.23 -16.35
CA ASN A 172 2.41 6.64 -17.41
C ASN A 172 3.52 7.64 -17.74
N LYS A 173 4.80 7.22 -17.68
CA LYS A 173 5.91 8.03 -18.18
C LYS A 173 5.49 8.50 -19.58
N PRO A 174 5.46 9.81 -19.87
CA PRO A 174 5.09 10.28 -21.19
C PRO A 174 5.90 9.47 -22.20
N PRO A 175 5.27 8.89 -23.24
CA PRO A 175 6.04 8.30 -24.32
C PRO A 175 7.05 9.39 -24.74
N PRO A 176 8.35 9.06 -24.80
CA PRO A 176 9.40 10.05 -25.02
C PRO A 176 8.95 10.94 -26.17
N ALA A 177 8.79 12.24 -25.90
CA ALA A 177 8.33 13.19 -26.90
C ALA A 177 9.15 12.94 -28.15
N HIS A 178 8.49 12.70 -29.29
CA HIS A 178 9.14 12.56 -30.58
C HIS A 178 9.93 13.83 -30.84
N THR A 179 11.16 13.83 -30.34
CA THR A 179 12.14 14.88 -30.52
C THR A 179 12.65 14.60 -31.91
N GLU A 180 12.35 15.50 -32.85
CA GLU A 180 12.96 15.47 -34.16
C GLU A 180 14.47 15.28 -33.99
N GLN A 181 14.97 14.21 -34.62
CA GLN A 181 16.34 13.73 -34.51
C GLN A 181 17.36 14.82 -34.83
N GLY A 182 17.92 15.41 -33.78
CA GLY A 182 19.27 15.98 -33.77
C GLY A 182 20.09 15.10 -32.84
N GLY A 183 20.98 14.29 -33.41
CA GLY A 183 21.58 13.13 -32.75
C GLY A 183 22.34 13.42 -31.45
N ASP A 184 21.99 12.64 -30.43
CA ASP A 184 22.93 12.02 -29.51
C ASP A 184 22.32 10.68 -29.09
N ASP A 185 22.94 9.58 -29.51
CA ASP A 185 22.50 8.20 -29.32
C ASP A 185 22.61 7.75 -27.85
N ASN A 186 21.77 8.30 -26.96
CA ASN A 186 21.52 7.69 -25.65
C ASN A 186 20.39 6.66 -25.80
N HIS A 187 20.72 5.53 -26.43
CA HIS A 187 19.92 4.32 -26.34
C HIS A 187 19.88 3.91 -24.85
N GLU A 188 18.75 4.19 -24.19
CA GLU A 188 18.50 3.70 -22.83
C GLU A 188 18.41 2.17 -22.91
N VAL A 189 19.54 1.50 -22.64
CA VAL A 189 19.63 0.04 -22.66
C VAL A 189 18.63 -0.47 -21.61
N PRO A 190 17.63 -1.29 -22.00
CA PRO A 190 16.67 -1.83 -21.05
C PRO A 190 17.42 -2.58 -19.95
N SER A 191 17.13 -2.26 -18.69
CA SER A 191 17.77 -2.96 -17.57
C SER A 191 17.58 -4.47 -17.71
N ALA A 192 18.65 -5.21 -17.43
CA ALA A 192 18.65 -6.66 -17.54
C ALA A 192 17.69 -7.33 -16.53
N CYS A 193 17.34 -6.68 -15.41
CA CYS A 193 16.50 -7.25 -14.37
C CYS A 193 15.11 -6.56 -14.30
N PRO A 194 14.00 -7.31 -14.21
CA PRO A 194 12.69 -6.73 -13.98
C PRO A 194 12.61 -6.11 -12.59
N ILE A 195 12.00 -4.93 -12.46
CA ILE A 195 11.77 -4.30 -11.17
C ILE A 195 10.72 -5.11 -10.39
N PRO A 196 10.97 -5.47 -9.11
CA PRO A 196 9.97 -6.18 -8.32
C PRO A 196 8.70 -5.32 -8.14
N PRO A 197 7.51 -5.93 -8.07
CA PRO A 197 6.30 -5.20 -7.69
C PRO A 197 6.47 -4.52 -6.32
N GLU A 198 5.76 -3.42 -6.11
CA GLU A 198 5.81 -2.69 -4.86
C GLU A 198 5.09 -3.41 -3.72
N VAL A 199 5.62 -3.27 -2.51
CA VAL A 199 4.94 -3.68 -1.28
C VAL A 199 3.71 -2.78 -1.09
N PRO A 200 2.51 -3.33 -0.80
CA PRO A 200 1.34 -2.52 -0.46
C PRO A 200 1.60 -1.62 0.76
N ILE A 201 1.23 -0.35 0.69
CA ILE A 201 1.56 0.65 1.71
C ILE A 201 0.93 0.30 3.07
N ASP A 202 -0.27 -0.26 3.06
CA ASP A 202 -0.98 -0.74 4.26
C ASP A 202 -0.27 -1.91 4.97
N GLN A 203 0.77 -2.47 4.35
CA GLN A 203 1.58 -3.56 4.89
C GLN A 203 2.97 -3.09 5.36
N TYR A 204 3.29 -1.80 5.22
CA TYR A 204 4.56 -1.26 5.70
C TYR A 204 4.66 -1.42 7.22
N PRO A 205 5.83 -1.79 7.75
CA PRO A 205 6.03 -1.78 9.19
C PRO A 205 5.92 -0.35 9.72
N SER A 206 5.06 -0.10 10.69
CA SER A 206 5.03 1.22 11.34
C SER A 206 6.40 1.54 11.94
N PRO A 207 6.95 2.76 11.74
CA PRO A 207 6.33 3.96 11.16
C PRO A 207 6.78 4.25 9.71
N TRP A 208 7.21 3.24 8.96
CA TRP A 208 7.71 3.44 7.61
C TRP A 208 6.64 4.01 6.69
N ILE A 209 7.08 4.90 5.81
CA ILE A 209 6.29 5.50 4.74
C ILE A 209 6.98 5.25 3.40
N LYS A 210 6.20 5.22 2.31
CA LYS A 210 6.76 5.14 0.95
C LYS A 210 7.50 6.43 0.60
N VAL A 211 8.70 6.32 0.03
CA VAL A 211 9.48 7.47 -0.46
C VAL A 211 9.97 7.27 -1.88
N GLY A 212 9.27 7.90 -2.82
CA GLY A 212 9.65 7.90 -4.23
C GLY A 212 9.73 6.52 -4.88
N ASP A 213 10.39 6.49 -6.04
CA ASP A 213 10.69 5.28 -6.81
C ASP A 213 12.18 4.90 -6.64
N PHE A 214 12.54 3.69 -7.07
CA PHE A 214 13.94 3.27 -7.14
C PHE A 214 14.77 4.23 -7.99
N VAL A 215 15.92 4.66 -7.47
CA VAL A 215 16.94 5.27 -8.31
C VAL A 215 17.64 4.15 -9.06
N LYS A 216 17.63 4.23 -10.39
CA LYS A 216 18.20 3.22 -11.28
C LYS A 216 19.45 3.77 -11.95
N SER A 217 20.44 2.91 -12.14
CA SER A 217 21.54 3.13 -13.07
C SER A 217 21.67 1.92 -13.95
N ASN A 218 21.59 2.13 -15.25
CA ASN A 218 21.74 1.10 -16.26
C ASN A 218 22.91 1.49 -17.17
N ASP A 219 24.12 1.06 -16.82
CA ASP A 219 25.30 1.22 -17.68
C ASP A 219 25.57 -0.04 -18.52
N GLY A 220 24.69 -1.04 -18.44
CA GLY A 220 24.79 -2.32 -19.15
C GLY A 220 25.88 -3.25 -18.62
N THR A 221 26.63 -2.86 -17.58
CA THR A 221 27.68 -3.68 -16.95
C THR A 221 27.40 -3.92 -15.47
N TYR A 222 26.80 -2.93 -14.81
CA TYR A 222 26.46 -2.86 -13.40
C TYR A 222 25.11 -2.16 -13.22
N ASP A 223 24.05 -2.80 -13.71
CA ASP A 223 22.70 -2.33 -13.42
C ASP A 223 22.46 -2.38 -11.90
N TYR A 224 22.09 -1.25 -11.29
CA TYR A 224 21.75 -1.17 -9.87
C TYR A 224 20.45 -0.42 -9.62
N ILE A 225 19.75 -0.84 -8.57
CA ILE A 225 18.68 -0.07 -7.95
C ILE A 225 19.09 0.32 -6.54
N TYR A 226 18.79 1.57 -6.17
CA TYR A 226 18.96 2.02 -4.80
C TYR A 226 17.85 2.92 -4.28
N CYS A 227 17.59 2.80 -2.97
CA CYS A 227 16.72 3.68 -2.20
C CYS A 227 17.59 4.40 -1.15
N PRO A 228 17.67 5.74 -1.17
CA PRO A 228 18.52 6.50 -0.25
C PRO A 228 18.22 6.22 1.23
N ASP A 229 16.93 6.10 1.57
CA ASP A 229 16.46 5.99 2.97
C ASP A 229 16.28 4.54 3.45
N GLY A 230 16.36 3.58 2.53
CA GLY A 230 16.19 2.16 2.80
C GLY A 230 15.05 1.51 2.03
N TYR A 231 14.87 0.22 2.29
CA TYR A 231 13.94 -0.62 1.55
C TYR A 231 12.94 -1.26 2.48
N ILE A 232 11.73 -1.44 1.96
CA ILE A 232 10.71 -2.34 2.51
C ILE A 232 10.55 -3.51 1.56
N GLY A 233 10.59 -4.72 2.10
CA GLY A 233 10.45 -5.95 1.36
C GLY A 233 9.41 -6.90 1.94
N GLN A 234 8.85 -7.75 1.08
CA GLN A 234 7.88 -8.77 1.45
C GLN A 234 8.09 -10.03 0.61
N LEU A 235 8.17 -11.20 1.26
CA LEU A 235 8.49 -12.46 0.57
C LEU A 235 7.37 -12.93 -0.35
N GLY A 236 6.11 -12.58 -0.10
CA GLY A 236 4.99 -12.92 -0.98
C GLY A 236 3.69 -12.29 -0.50
N TYR A 237 2.63 -12.38 -1.29
CA TYR A 237 1.31 -11.86 -0.91
C TYR A 237 0.89 -12.35 0.49
N GLY A 238 0.57 -11.39 1.36
CA GLY A 238 0.07 -11.65 2.71
C GLY A 238 1.15 -11.94 3.76
N SER A 239 2.43 -12.05 3.38
CA SER A 239 3.51 -12.13 4.36
C SER A 239 3.73 -10.78 5.04
N LYS A 240 4.30 -10.74 6.25
CA LYS A 240 4.62 -9.45 6.88
C LYS A 240 5.85 -8.82 6.21
N ALA A 241 5.84 -7.49 6.10
CA ALA A 241 6.95 -6.75 5.52
C ALA A 241 8.06 -6.48 6.56
N PHE A 242 9.28 -6.38 6.07
CA PHE A 242 10.51 -6.13 6.82
C PHE A 242 11.38 -5.11 6.07
N SER A 243 12.44 -4.62 6.70
CA SER A 243 13.35 -3.65 6.07
C SER A 243 14.80 -4.12 6.01
N PHE A 244 15.57 -3.52 5.08
CA PHE A 244 17.01 -3.74 4.89
C PHE A 244 17.64 -2.49 4.24
N GLY A 245 18.98 -2.36 4.31
CA GLY A 245 19.69 -1.12 3.96
C GLY A 245 20.71 -1.22 2.81
N HIS A 246 20.75 -2.32 2.05
CA HIS A 246 21.78 -2.55 1.04
C HIS A 246 21.28 -2.28 -0.39
N ALA A 247 22.15 -1.73 -1.24
CA ALA A 247 21.90 -1.58 -2.67
C ALA A 247 21.85 -2.93 -3.40
N TYR A 248 21.01 -3.00 -4.44
CA TYR A 248 20.90 -4.20 -5.28
C TYR A 248 21.60 -3.98 -6.62
N LYS A 249 22.34 -5.00 -7.06
CA LYS A 249 22.81 -5.14 -8.44
C LYS A 249 21.96 -6.18 -9.18
N CYS A 250 21.84 -6.05 -10.49
CA CYS A 250 21.25 -7.09 -11.32
C CYS A 250 22.25 -8.25 -11.46
N ASP A 251 21.86 -9.45 -11.04
CA ASP A 251 22.52 -10.67 -11.46
C ASP A 251 21.99 -11.07 -12.84
N GLU A 252 22.79 -10.82 -13.88
CA GLU A 252 22.39 -11.09 -15.26
C GLU A 252 22.14 -12.57 -15.55
N ALA A 253 22.76 -13.48 -14.81
CA ALA A 253 22.62 -14.91 -15.04
C ALA A 253 21.25 -15.39 -14.56
N THR A 254 20.79 -14.91 -13.41
CA THR A 254 19.49 -15.29 -12.83
C THR A 254 18.37 -14.30 -13.15
N LYS A 255 18.71 -13.13 -13.70
CA LYS A 255 17.80 -12.00 -13.93
C LYS A 255 17.10 -11.56 -12.64
N LYS A 256 17.84 -11.56 -11.52
CA LYS A 256 17.35 -11.17 -10.20
C LYS A 256 18.18 -10.03 -9.62
N TRP A 257 17.52 -9.17 -8.84
CA TRP A 257 18.20 -8.21 -7.99
C TRP A 257 18.81 -8.93 -6.80
N VAL A 258 20.11 -8.74 -6.57
CA VAL A 258 20.83 -9.28 -5.41
C VAL A 258 21.64 -8.19 -4.72
N HIS A 259 21.81 -8.26 -3.40
CA HIS A 259 22.68 -7.35 -2.68
C HIS A 259 24.09 -7.40 -3.25
N HIS A 260 24.71 -6.22 -3.41
CA HIS A 260 26.05 -6.14 -4.00
C HIS A 260 27.10 -6.93 -3.19
N SER A 261 26.97 -6.96 -1.86
CA SER A 261 27.97 -7.48 -0.91
C SER A 261 27.90 -8.99 -0.65
N ASP A 262 26.71 -9.56 -0.51
CA ASP A 262 26.51 -10.95 -0.06
C ASP A 262 25.66 -11.79 -1.03
N ASN A 263 25.21 -11.18 -2.14
CA ASN A 263 24.33 -11.78 -3.14
C ASN A 263 22.98 -12.25 -2.58
N TYR A 264 22.53 -11.70 -1.45
CA TYR A 264 21.18 -11.96 -0.93
C TYR A 264 20.14 -11.44 -1.93
N ALA A 265 19.25 -12.31 -2.38
CA ALA A 265 18.27 -11.96 -3.42
C ALA A 265 17.19 -11.02 -2.87
N ALA A 266 16.73 -10.10 -3.71
CA ALA A 266 15.60 -9.25 -3.37
C ALA A 266 14.35 -10.11 -3.07
N PRO A 267 13.52 -9.66 -2.11
CA PRO A 267 12.21 -10.26 -1.91
C PRO A 267 11.31 -10.08 -3.14
N GLU A 268 10.22 -10.83 -3.19
CA GLU A 268 9.27 -10.82 -4.32
C GLU A 268 8.63 -9.45 -4.52
N PHE A 269 8.36 -8.74 -3.42
CA PHE A 269 7.91 -7.36 -3.42
C PHE A 269 8.97 -6.47 -2.78
N LEU A 270 9.21 -5.31 -3.39
CA LEU A 270 10.23 -4.37 -2.96
C LEU A 270 9.76 -2.94 -3.18
N SER A 271 10.02 -2.05 -2.21
CA SER A 271 9.74 -0.62 -2.35
C SER A 271 10.78 0.24 -1.62
N CYS A 272 10.92 1.49 -2.07
CA CYS A 272 11.64 2.49 -1.29
C CYS A 272 10.78 2.99 -0.13
N GLY A 273 11.36 2.98 1.07
CA GLY A 273 10.70 3.46 2.26
C GLY A 273 11.63 4.32 3.11
N ALA A 274 11.05 5.16 3.95
CA ALA A 274 11.78 5.90 4.96
C ALA A 274 11.03 5.86 6.29
N VAL A 275 11.79 6.08 7.35
CA VAL A 275 11.28 6.45 8.66
C VAL A 275 11.13 7.98 8.70
N PRO A 276 9.94 8.52 9.05
CA PRO A 276 9.78 9.95 9.22
C PRO A 276 10.79 10.55 10.20
N GLU A 277 11.25 11.77 9.91
CA GLU A 277 12.18 12.49 10.78
C GLU A 277 11.62 12.62 12.21
N GLY A 278 12.49 12.42 13.21
CA GLY A 278 12.10 12.43 14.63
C GLY A 278 11.58 11.09 15.16
N LEU A 279 11.38 10.08 14.30
CA LEU A 279 11.05 8.71 14.68
C LEU A 279 12.25 7.76 14.51
N GLN A 280 13.51 8.23 14.51
CA GLN A 280 14.64 7.32 14.25
C GLN A 280 14.87 6.26 15.33
N ASN A 281 14.30 6.43 16.54
CA ASN A 281 14.39 5.47 17.64
C ASN A 281 13.32 4.36 17.55
N ILE A 282 13.19 3.74 16.38
CA ILE A 282 12.25 2.63 16.21
C ILE A 282 12.84 1.36 16.76
N VAL A 283 12.03 0.72 17.58
CA VAL A 283 12.22 -0.65 18.02
C VAL A 283 12.16 -1.57 16.81
N HIS A 284 13.30 -2.17 16.47
CA HIS A 284 13.39 -3.23 15.50
C HIS A 284 14.31 -4.33 16.03
N CYS A 285 14.17 -5.52 15.46
CA CYS A 285 14.95 -6.68 15.83
C CYS A 285 15.63 -7.24 14.60
N GLY A 286 16.96 -7.20 14.60
CA GLY A 286 17.77 -7.78 13.54
C GLY A 286 17.71 -9.31 13.56
N VAL A 287 17.49 -9.92 12.40
CA VAL A 287 17.67 -11.36 12.18
C VAL A 287 18.50 -11.58 10.92
N ARG A 288 19.11 -12.76 10.83
CA ARG A 288 19.76 -13.24 9.61
C ARG A 288 18.78 -14.15 8.90
N ASP A 289 18.19 -13.70 7.81
CA ASP A 289 17.36 -14.56 6.97
C ASP A 289 18.25 -15.40 6.06
N ARG A 290 17.99 -16.70 6.00
CA ARG A 290 18.64 -17.64 5.09
C ARG A 290 17.67 -18.05 4.00
N GLN A 291 18.03 -17.70 2.78
CA GLN A 291 17.27 -18.02 1.58
C GLN A 291 17.43 -19.51 1.18
N PRO A 292 16.54 -20.06 0.33
CA PRO A 292 16.63 -21.45 -0.12
C PRO A 292 17.95 -21.84 -0.83
N ASN A 293 18.66 -20.87 -1.41
CA ASN A 293 19.99 -21.07 -2.00
C ASN A 293 21.13 -21.08 -0.97
N GLY A 294 20.81 -20.96 0.33
CA GLY A 294 21.74 -20.92 1.44
C GLY A 294 22.39 -19.56 1.71
N VAL A 295 22.11 -18.54 0.89
CA VAL A 295 22.61 -17.17 1.10
C VAL A 295 21.91 -16.56 2.31
N VAL A 296 22.68 -15.82 3.11
CA VAL A 296 22.20 -15.21 4.36
C VAL A 296 22.29 -13.71 4.26
N GLY A 297 21.20 -13.01 4.58
CA GLY A 297 21.12 -11.56 4.59
C GLY A 297 20.57 -11.04 5.92
N PHE A 298 20.90 -9.80 6.26
CA PHE A 298 20.37 -9.16 7.46
C PHE A 298 19.05 -8.44 7.15
N ILE A 299 18.01 -8.73 7.93
CA ILE A 299 16.72 -8.04 7.85
C ILE A 299 16.32 -7.51 9.23
N ALA A 300 15.56 -6.41 9.24
CA ALA A 300 14.98 -5.85 10.44
C ALA A 300 13.49 -6.16 10.53
N LEU A 301 13.11 -6.81 11.64
CA LEU A 301 11.72 -7.11 11.99
C LEU A 301 11.18 -6.03 12.94
N TYR A 302 9.89 -5.76 12.84
CA TYR A 302 9.20 -4.77 13.66
C TYR A 302 8.13 -5.45 14.53
N PRO A 303 7.81 -4.89 15.71
CA PRO A 303 6.74 -5.44 16.56
C PRO A 303 5.43 -5.65 15.79
N GLY A 304 4.89 -6.88 15.82
CA GLY A 304 3.68 -7.27 15.11
C GLY A 304 3.89 -7.79 13.67
N ASN A 305 5.13 -7.70 13.16
CA ASN A 305 5.52 -8.14 11.81
C ASN A 305 6.52 -9.30 11.82
N GLU A 306 6.58 -10.07 12.91
CA GLU A 306 7.59 -11.12 13.09
C GLU A 306 7.40 -12.34 12.17
N GLN A 307 6.19 -12.55 11.63
CA GLN A 307 5.85 -13.64 10.72
C GLN A 307 5.98 -13.22 9.25
N TYR A 308 7.22 -13.15 8.75
CA TYR A 308 7.53 -12.64 7.40
C TYR A 308 7.55 -13.73 6.30
N CYS A 309 7.35 -15.00 6.66
CA CYS A 309 7.26 -16.10 5.69
C CYS A 309 5.98 -16.07 4.87
N LYS A 310 6.01 -16.68 3.68
CA LYS A 310 4.83 -16.74 2.80
C LYS A 310 3.75 -17.65 3.39
N LEU A 311 2.52 -17.53 2.89
CA LEU A 311 1.45 -18.44 3.26
C LEU A 311 1.82 -19.90 2.89
N GLY A 312 1.69 -20.81 3.86
CA GLY A 312 2.08 -22.21 3.69
C GLY A 312 3.54 -22.51 4.07
N GLU A 313 4.29 -21.49 4.49
CA GLU A 313 5.61 -21.62 5.10
C GLU A 313 5.53 -21.31 6.59
N THR A 314 6.45 -21.88 7.36
CA THR A 314 6.67 -21.57 8.77
C THR A 314 8.09 -21.09 8.97
N LEU A 315 8.25 -20.20 9.94
CA LEU A 315 9.56 -19.75 10.36
C LEU A 315 10.23 -20.81 11.22
N GLN A 316 11.51 -21.08 10.96
CA GLN A 316 12.33 -21.98 11.75
C GLN A 316 13.76 -21.43 11.86
N TYR A 317 14.55 -21.99 12.77
CA TYR A 317 15.99 -21.79 12.75
C TYR A 317 16.63 -22.50 11.55
N ALA A 318 17.78 -22.00 11.07
CA ALA A 318 18.51 -22.61 9.97
C ALA A 318 19.01 -24.05 10.21
N ASN A 319 18.97 -24.54 11.46
CA ASN A 319 19.25 -25.93 11.82
C ASN A 319 18.01 -26.84 11.76
N GLY A 320 16.86 -26.31 11.35
CA GLY A 320 15.58 -27.03 11.28
C GLY A 320 14.73 -27.00 12.56
N THR A 321 15.18 -26.34 13.64
CA THR A 321 14.38 -26.23 14.87
C THR A 321 13.18 -25.31 14.63
N ALA A 322 11.97 -25.85 14.79
CA ALA A 322 10.73 -25.10 14.64
C ALA A 322 10.58 -24.00 15.70
N ILE A 323 10.06 -22.84 15.27
CA ILE A 323 9.82 -21.69 16.13
C ILE A 323 8.33 -21.61 16.42
N ARG A 324 7.97 -21.69 17.71
CA ARG A 324 6.60 -21.52 18.18
C ARG A 324 6.19 -20.06 18.20
N SER A 325 7.06 -19.19 18.72
CA SER A 325 6.79 -17.76 18.77
C SER A 325 8.05 -16.94 18.58
N LEU A 326 7.87 -15.83 17.88
CA LEU A 326 8.88 -14.81 17.64
C LEU A 326 8.24 -13.47 17.99
N LYS A 327 8.85 -12.72 18.91
CA LYS A 327 8.34 -11.42 19.33
C LYS A 327 9.44 -10.38 19.35
N CYS A 328 9.25 -9.30 18.60
CA CYS A 328 10.12 -8.15 18.65
C CYS A 328 9.60 -7.12 19.67
N SER A 329 10.49 -6.55 20.45
CA SER A 329 10.16 -5.56 21.47
C SER A 329 11.33 -4.62 21.73
N ALA A 330 11.10 -3.58 22.55
CA ALA A 330 12.16 -2.64 22.94
C ALA A 330 13.34 -3.32 23.65
N TRP A 331 13.13 -4.53 24.18
CA TRP A 331 14.14 -5.34 24.85
C TRP A 331 14.89 -6.30 23.92
N GLY A 332 14.57 -6.25 22.62
CA GLY A 332 15.11 -7.15 21.60
C GLY A 332 14.14 -8.25 21.19
N LEU A 333 14.72 -9.29 20.59
CA LEU A 333 14.01 -10.42 20.01
C LEU A 333 13.86 -11.56 21.02
N ALA A 334 12.63 -11.93 21.31
CA ALA A 334 12.32 -13.13 22.09
C ALA A 334 11.87 -14.25 21.16
N ILE A 335 12.51 -15.42 21.26
CA ILE A 335 12.20 -16.60 20.45
C ILE A 335 11.92 -17.77 21.38
N GLU A 336 10.76 -18.39 21.19
CA GLU A 336 10.40 -19.64 21.82
C GLU A 336 10.37 -20.72 20.75
N ALA A 337 11.26 -21.70 20.84
CA ALA A 337 11.22 -22.88 19.99
C ALA A 337 10.20 -23.90 20.51
N ASP A 338 9.84 -24.87 19.68
CA ASP A 338 8.86 -25.90 20.07
C ASP A 338 9.33 -26.82 21.20
N ASP A 339 10.64 -26.89 21.44
CA ASP A 339 11.25 -27.57 22.60
C ASP A 339 11.04 -26.81 23.93
N GLY A 340 10.46 -25.60 23.88
CA GLY A 340 10.25 -24.72 25.04
C GLY A 340 11.49 -23.94 25.48
N ILE A 341 12.63 -24.09 24.79
CA ILE A 341 13.85 -23.36 25.09
C ILE A 341 13.74 -21.94 24.54
N ARG A 342 14.06 -20.97 25.39
CA ARG A 342 14.19 -19.57 25.00
C ARG A 342 15.63 -19.29 24.62
N TYR A 343 15.83 -18.87 23.38
CA TYR A 343 17.14 -18.50 22.87
C TYR A 343 17.25 -16.97 22.91
N ASN A 344 18.31 -16.47 23.54
CA ASN A 344 18.69 -15.06 23.47
C ASN A 344 19.97 -14.96 22.64
N THR A 345 19.82 -14.94 21.32
CA THR A 345 20.94 -14.79 20.39
C THR A 345 20.84 -13.44 19.70
N LEU A 346 21.96 -12.74 19.63
CA LEU A 346 22.06 -11.50 18.87
C LEU A 346 22.07 -11.88 17.38
N HIS A 347 20.93 -11.65 16.71
CA HIS A 347 20.71 -11.94 15.29
C HIS A 347 20.68 -13.44 14.95
N PRO A 348 19.64 -14.19 15.38
CA PRO A 348 19.47 -15.59 15.01
C PRO A 348 19.48 -15.76 13.49
N THR A 349 19.95 -16.92 13.01
CA THR A 349 19.77 -17.30 11.60
C THR A 349 18.48 -18.10 11.45
N LEU A 350 17.54 -17.51 10.74
CA LEU A 350 16.19 -18.02 10.52
C LEU A 350 16.01 -18.35 9.04
N GLU A 351 15.06 -19.23 8.73
CA GLU A 351 14.65 -19.52 7.36
C GLU A 351 13.16 -19.83 7.31
N CYS A 352 12.54 -19.58 6.16
CA CYS A 352 11.18 -19.99 5.86
C CYS A 352 11.20 -21.40 5.25
N ALA A 353 10.50 -22.34 5.89
CA ALA A 353 10.37 -23.71 5.45
C ALA A 353 8.92 -24.05 5.13
N LYS A 354 8.70 -24.88 4.10
CA LYS A 354 7.35 -25.37 3.79
C LYS A 354 6.82 -26.20 4.95
N ILE A 355 5.55 -26.00 5.29
CA ILE A 355 4.87 -26.81 6.29
C ILE A 355 4.76 -28.23 5.72
N ASN A 356 5.49 -29.18 6.30
CA ASN A 356 5.32 -30.59 5.98
C ASN A 356 3.97 -31.03 6.56
N THR A 357 2.93 -31.00 5.73
CA THR A 357 1.65 -31.67 6.04
C THR A 357 1.88 -33.17 5.91
N THR A 358 2.63 -33.77 6.84
CA THR A 358 2.53 -35.22 7.06
C THR A 358 1.08 -35.50 7.40
N LYS A 359 0.40 -36.22 6.50
CA LYS A 359 -0.97 -36.69 6.67
C LYS A 359 -1.07 -37.42 8.01
N ASP A 360 -1.79 -36.83 8.95
CA ASP A 360 -2.41 -37.59 10.04
C ASP A 360 -3.59 -38.39 9.52
#